data_AF-A0A7Y7TLU8-F1
#
_entry.id   AF-A0A7Y7TLU8-F1
#
_cell.length_a   1.000
_cell.length_b   1.000
_cell.length_c   1.000
_cell.angle_alpha   90.00
_cell.angle_beta   90.00
_cell.angle_gamma   90.00
#
_symmetry.space_group_name_H-M   'P 1'
#
loop_
_entity.id
_entity.type
_entity.pdbx_description
1 polymer ?
#
loop_
_entity_poly.entity_id
_entity_poly.type
_entity_poly.pdbx_seq_one_letter_code
_entity_poly.pdbx_strand_id
1 'polypeptide(L)'
;MPMRSRDIAFAASAGGLLLVLALNSFRAKPVAMPVSIDHRPFAAALAIGEKREVVEKGCLSCHNPTIRPLSSNHPPKKQCLICHALQQSN
;
A
#
# COMPACT_ATOMS: atom_id res chain seq x y z
N MET A 1 26.98 -4.27 32.24
CA MET A 1 26.18 -3.18 32.81
C MET A 1 24.77 -3.71 33.02
N PRO A 2 24.22 -3.72 34.24
CA PRO A 2 22.86 -4.23 34.44
C PRO A 2 21.87 -3.35 33.69
N MET A 3 21.01 -3.96 32.87
CA MET A 3 19.94 -3.24 32.15
C MET A 3 19.03 -2.57 33.18
N ARG A 4 18.81 -1.26 33.02
CA ARG A 4 17.90 -0.51 33.88
C ARG A 4 16.47 -0.93 33.52
N SER A 5 15.56 -0.85 34.49
CA SER A 5 14.14 -1.19 34.26
C SER A 5 13.52 -0.46 33.06
N ARG A 6 13.99 0.77 32.78
CA ARG A 6 13.60 1.56 31.59
C ARG A 6 14.06 0.93 30.28
N ASP A 7 15.23 0.31 30.26
CA ASP A 7 15.79 -0.35 29.06
C ASP A 7 15.01 -1.63 28.75
N ILE A 8 14.60 -2.36 29.79
CA ILE A 8 13.74 -3.55 29.66
C ILE A 8 12.35 -3.14 29.15
N ALA A 9 11.75 -2.08 29.71
CA ALA A 9 10.45 -1.59 29.27
C ALA A 9 10.48 -1.11 27.80
N PHE A 10 11.54 -0.40 27.41
CA PHE A 10 11.75 0.01 26.02
C PHE A 10 11.90 -1.20 25.10
N ALA A 11 12.78 -2.14 25.43
CA ALA A 11 13.02 -3.34 24.64
C ALA A 11 11.74 -4.19 24.48
N ALA A 12 10.95 -4.35 25.56
CA ALA A 12 9.68 -5.05 25.51
C ALA A 12 8.68 -4.35 24.59
N SER A 13 8.57 -3.02 24.66
CA SER A 13 7.67 -2.26 23.80
C SER A 13 8.05 -2.32 22.32
N ALA A 14 9.35 -2.17 22.01
CA ALA A 14 9.87 -2.27 20.66
C ALA A 14 9.71 -3.70 20.10
N GLY A 15 10.04 -4.71 20.91
CA GLY A 15 9.85 -6.12 20.55
C GLY A 15 8.38 -6.46 20.30
N GLY A 16 7.48 -5.96 21.14
CA GLY A 16 6.04 -6.12 20.96
C GLY A 16 5.53 -5.50 19.67
N LEU A 17 5.96 -4.27 19.35
CA LEU A 17 5.60 -3.61 18.09
C LEU A 17 6.09 -4.39 16.87
N LEU A 18 7.35 -4.83 16.89
CA LEU A 18 7.93 -5.62 15.80
C LEU A 18 7.22 -6.97 15.63
N LEU A 19 6.85 -7.62 16.72
CA LEU A 19 6.08 -8.87 16.69
C LEU A 19 4.72 -8.68 16.02
N VAL A 20 3.98 -7.61 16.39
CA VAL A 20 2.68 -7.29 15.76
C VAL A 20 2.84 -7.04 14.25
N LEU A 21 3.87 -6.30 13.84
CA LEU A 21 4.14 -6.03 12.43
C LEU A 21 4.49 -7.31 11.65
N ALA A 22 5.30 -8.19 12.24
CA ALA A 22 5.69 -9.46 11.62
C ALA A 22 4.48 -10.38 11.40
N LEU A 23 3.60 -10.49 12.40
CA LEU A 23 2.37 -11.29 12.29
C LEU A 23 1.41 -10.75 11.22
N ASN A 24 1.39 -9.44 10.99
CA ASN A 24 0.55 -8.83 9.96
C ASN A 24 1.11 -8.99 8.53
N SER A 25 2.39 -9.36 8.38
CA SER A 25 3.06 -9.51 7.08
C SER A 25 2.64 -10.75 6.30
N PHE A 26 1.93 -11.71 6.92
CA PHE A 26 1.48 -12.96 6.28
C PHE A 26 0.21 -12.80 5.42
N ARG A 27 -0.31 -11.59 5.24
CA ARG A 27 -1.49 -11.37 4.39
C ARG A 27 -1.15 -11.54 2.90
N ALA A 28 -2.15 -11.96 2.13
CA ALA A 28 -2.02 -12.13 0.69
C ALA A 28 -1.47 -10.86 0.04
N LYS A 29 -0.52 -11.02 -0.89
CA LYS A 29 0.08 -9.89 -1.60
C LYS A 29 -0.99 -9.20 -2.45
N PRO A 30 -1.04 -7.86 -2.44
CA PRO A 30 -1.91 -7.13 -3.35
C PRO A 30 -1.52 -7.39 -4.81
N VAL A 31 -2.51 -7.31 -5.69
CA VAL A 31 -2.30 -7.45 -7.14
C VAL A 31 -1.68 -6.16 -7.69
N ALA A 32 -0.67 -6.27 -8.55
CA ALA A 32 -0.07 -5.10 -9.20
C ALA A 32 -1.06 -4.38 -10.13
N MET A 33 -0.81 -3.10 -10.40
CA MET A 33 -1.58 -2.36 -11.41
C MET A 33 -1.38 -3.02 -12.80
N PRO A 34 -2.47 -3.37 -13.52
CA PRO A 34 -2.36 -4.01 -14.82
C PRO A 34 -1.63 -3.15 -15.85
N VAL A 35 -0.89 -3.79 -16.76
CA VAL A 35 -0.30 -3.14 -17.94
C VAL A 35 -1.32 -3.15 -19.09
N SER A 36 -2.47 -2.48 -18.89
CA SER A 36 -3.52 -2.37 -19.92
C SER A 36 -3.62 -0.96 -20.49
N ILE A 37 -4.27 -0.82 -21.65
CA ILE A 37 -4.50 0.48 -22.31
C ILE A 37 -5.13 1.49 -21.34
N ASP A 38 -6.10 1.06 -20.53
CA ASP A 38 -6.79 1.91 -19.56
C ASP A 38 -5.88 2.39 -18.42
N HIS A 39 -4.82 1.65 -18.11
CA HIS A 39 -3.91 1.94 -16.99
C HIS A 39 -2.60 2.62 -17.43
N ARG A 40 -2.26 2.56 -18.72
CA ARG A 40 -1.05 3.19 -19.30
C ARG A 40 -0.91 4.68 -18.98
N PRO A 41 -1.98 5.52 -19.03
CA PRO A 41 -1.85 6.94 -18.72
C PRO A 41 -1.35 7.20 -17.30
N PHE A 42 -1.75 6.37 -16.33
CA PHE A 42 -1.32 6.48 -14.94
C PHE A 42 0.15 6.11 -14.77
N ALA A 43 0.60 5.05 -15.43
CA ALA A 43 2.01 4.67 -15.47
C ALA A 43 2.87 5.77 -16.13
N ALA A 44 2.39 6.35 -17.23
CA ALA A 44 3.07 7.44 -17.92
C ALA A 44 3.18 8.71 -17.05
N ALA A 45 2.11 9.08 -16.35
CA ALA A 45 2.11 10.21 -15.41
C ALA A 45 3.17 10.04 -14.31
N LEU A 46 3.24 8.85 -13.70
CA LEU A 46 4.26 8.55 -12.69
C LEU A 46 5.68 8.60 -13.27
N ALA A 47 5.87 8.12 -14.50
CA ALA A 47 7.17 8.12 -15.16
C ALA A 47 7.71 9.53 -15.45
N ILE A 48 6.82 10.52 -15.68
CA ILE A 48 7.20 11.93 -15.86
C ILE A 48 7.29 12.72 -14.54
N GLY A 49 7.13 12.06 -13.40
CA GLY A 49 7.30 12.67 -12.07
C GLY A 49 6.04 13.27 -11.46
N GLU A 50 4.84 12.94 -11.96
CA GLU A 50 3.61 13.34 -11.29
C GLU A 50 3.50 12.75 -9.88
N LYS A 51 2.86 13.51 -8.99
CA LYS A 51 2.68 13.07 -7.61
C LYS A 51 1.70 11.89 -7.59
N ARG A 52 2.09 10.82 -6.90
CA ARG A 52 1.24 9.62 -6.73
C ARG A 52 -0.17 9.98 -6.26
N GLU A 53 -0.30 10.87 -5.29
CA GLU A 53 -1.59 11.31 -4.74
C GLU A 53 -2.47 12.03 -5.77
N VAL A 54 -1.87 12.65 -6.79
CA VAL A 54 -2.59 13.28 -7.90
C VAL A 54 -3.07 12.21 -8.89
N VAL A 55 -2.18 11.29 -9.27
CA VAL A 55 -2.47 10.17 -10.18
C VAL A 55 -3.59 9.28 -9.62
N GLU A 56 -3.55 8.96 -8.32
CA GLU A 56 -4.52 8.08 -7.66
C GLU A 56 -5.95 8.63 -7.62
N LYS A 57 -6.14 9.95 -7.72
CA LYS A 57 -7.49 10.53 -7.81
C LYS A 57 -8.23 10.05 -9.05
N GLY A 58 -7.51 9.83 -10.15
CA GLY A 58 -8.10 9.31 -11.38
C GLY A 58 -8.53 7.85 -11.27
N CYS A 59 -8.01 7.06 -10.33
CA CYS A 59 -8.43 5.66 -10.17
C CYS A 59 -9.93 5.54 -9.85
N LEU A 60 -10.48 6.51 -9.10
CA LEU A 60 -11.89 6.51 -8.67
C LEU A 60 -12.87 6.82 -9.81
N SER A 61 -12.41 7.30 -10.97
CA SER A 61 -13.28 7.49 -12.13
C SER A 61 -13.88 6.16 -12.60
N CYS A 62 -13.12 5.07 -12.45
CA CYS A 62 -13.54 3.72 -12.81
C CYS A 62 -13.74 2.81 -11.57
N HIS A 63 -12.85 2.87 -10.58
CA HIS A 63 -12.91 2.06 -9.36
C HIS A 63 -13.79 2.69 -8.28
N ASN A 64 -15.09 2.73 -8.55
CA ASN A 64 -16.11 3.25 -7.66
C ASN A 64 -17.22 2.22 -7.42
N PRO A 65 -18.11 2.42 -6.43
CA PRO A 65 -19.17 1.45 -6.10
C PRO A 65 -20.13 1.10 -7.26
N THR A 66 -20.18 1.90 -8.32
CA THR A 66 -21.14 1.76 -9.41
C THR A 66 -20.56 1.09 -10.64
N ILE A 67 -19.35 1.50 -11.08
CA ILE A 67 -18.74 1.04 -12.34
C ILE A 67 -17.89 -0.21 -12.10
N ARG A 68 -16.93 -0.14 -11.16
CA ARG A 68 -16.09 -1.26 -10.74
C ARG A 68 -15.94 -1.26 -9.22
N PRO A 69 -16.93 -1.82 -8.49
CA PRO A 69 -16.88 -1.86 -7.03
C PRO A 69 -15.67 -2.64 -6.54
N LEU A 70 -15.01 -2.08 -5.55
CA LEU A 70 -13.96 -2.77 -4.80
C LEU A 70 -14.60 -3.81 -3.88
N SER A 71 -13.85 -4.87 -3.56
CA SER A 71 -14.28 -5.89 -2.59
C SER A 71 -14.70 -5.26 -1.26
N SER A 72 -15.66 -5.88 -0.57
CA SER A 72 -16.15 -5.43 0.75
C SER A 72 -15.04 -5.35 1.80
N ASN A 73 -14.00 -6.18 1.69
CA ASN A 73 -12.85 -6.18 2.60
C ASN A 73 -11.70 -5.28 2.12
N HIS A 74 -11.91 -4.44 1.10
CA HIS A 74 -10.86 -3.57 0.59
C HIS A 74 -10.58 -2.40 1.56
N PRO A 75 -9.30 -2.08 1.84
CA PRO A 75 -8.92 -0.95 2.69
C PRO A 75 -9.34 0.42 2.11
N PRO A 76 -9.20 1.53 2.85
CA PRO A 76 -9.62 2.86 2.40
C PRO A 76 -9.03 3.30 1.05
N LYS A 77 -9.82 4.02 0.26
CA LYS A 77 -9.63 4.24 -1.19
C LYS A 77 -8.69 5.40 -1.57
N LYS A 78 -7.72 5.76 -0.73
CA LYS A 78 -6.91 7.00 -0.92
C LYS A 78 -5.41 6.76 -1.15
N GLN A 79 -5.00 5.49 -1.24
CA GLN A 79 -3.60 5.07 -1.29
C GLN A 79 -3.43 3.84 -2.20
N CYS A 80 -3.96 3.94 -3.42
CA CYS A 80 -4.07 2.81 -4.34
C CYS A 80 -2.69 2.20 -4.68
N LEU A 81 -1.72 3.04 -5.05
CA LEU A 81 -0.42 2.62 -5.56
C LEU A 81 0.58 2.27 -4.43
N ILE A 82 0.18 2.37 -3.15
CA ILE A 82 0.94 1.77 -2.04
C ILE A 82 0.89 0.25 -2.13
N CYS A 83 -0.31 -0.29 -2.33
CA CYS A 83 -0.53 -1.73 -2.38
C CYS A 83 -0.55 -2.24 -3.83
N HIS A 84 -1.19 -1.51 -4.75
CA HIS A 84 -1.27 -1.86 -6.17
C HIS A 84 -0.12 -1.23 -6.96
N ALA A 85 1.11 -1.58 -6.60
CA ALA A 85 2.31 -1.04 -7.23
C ALA A 85 2.33 -1.30 -8.74
N LEU A 86 3.07 -0.47 -9.48
CA LEU A 86 3.33 -0.71 -10.89
C LEU A 86 3.99 -2.08 -11.05
N GLN A 87 3.54 -2.84 -12.05
CA GLN A 87 4.22 -4.08 -12.41
C GLN A 87 5.61 -3.70 -12.92
N GLN A 88 6.65 -4.08 -12.19
CA GLN A 88 8.03 -3.88 -12.62
C GLN A 88 8.25 -4.79 -13.83
N SER A 89 8.41 -4.21 -15.01
CA SER A 89 9.03 -4.89 -16.14
C SER A 89 10.51 -5.02 -15.80
N ASN A 90 10.92 -6.20 -15.33
CA ASN A 90 12.33 -6.57 -15.33
C ASN A 90 12.75 -6.89 -16.77
#